data_AF-A1WWL8-F1
#
_entry.id   AF-A1WWL8-F1
#
_cell.length_a   1.000
_cell.length_b   1.000
_cell.length_c   1.000
_cell.angle_alpha   90.00
_cell.angle_beta   90.00
_cell.angle_gamma   90.00
#
_symmetry.space_group_name_H-M   'P 1'
#
loop_
_entity.id
_entity.type
_entity.pdbx_description
1 polymer ?
#
loop_
_entity_poly.entity_id
_entity_poly.type
_entity_poly.pdbx_seq_one_letter_code
_entity_poly.pdbx_strand_id
1 'polypeptide(L)'
;MDEEGTRSDSSSADAATTPATVDAIEDGVARLLVGLDPAAVYEVEVDRLPEGVEEGSALRIEGALTDGLRKAHFTLDPAATEARRERVRTKLDQLRGRSD
;
A
#
# COMPACT_ATOMS: atom_id res chain seq x y z
N MET A 1 23.04 39.06 21.36
CA MET A 1 22.78 37.69 21.84
C MET A 1 21.43 37.40 21.25
N ASP A 2 21.44 36.89 20.02
CA ASP A 2 20.25 36.82 19.19
C ASP A 2 20.32 35.46 18.51
N GLU A 3 19.58 34.53 19.12
CA GLU A 3 19.41 33.16 18.69
C GLU A 3 18.53 33.14 17.43
N GLU A 4 19.14 33.07 16.25
CA GLU A 4 18.41 32.65 15.04
C GLU A 4 18.30 31.13 15.03
N GLY A 5 17.43 30.62 15.89
CA GLY A 5 16.81 29.32 15.74
C GLY A 5 15.60 29.42 14.83
N THR A 6 15.78 29.22 13.52
CA THR A 6 14.65 28.88 12.63
C THR A 6 14.90 27.55 11.94
N ARG A 7 14.43 26.53 12.65
CA ARG A 7 13.72 25.34 12.17
C ARG A 7 14.04 24.90 10.74
N SER A 8 14.77 23.80 10.68
CA SER A 8 14.66 22.79 9.64
C SER A 8 13.20 22.41 9.44
N ASP A 9 12.51 23.07 8.51
CA ASP A 9 11.37 22.45 7.85
C ASP A 9 11.96 21.53 6.77
N SER A 10 12.32 20.32 7.21
CA SER A 10 12.46 19.16 6.34
C SER A 10 11.10 18.92 5.69
N SER A 11 10.77 19.72 4.69
CA SER A 11 9.76 19.33 3.70
C SER A 11 10.47 18.35 2.78
N SER A 12 10.68 17.14 3.31
CA SER A 12 11.06 15.98 2.54
C SER A 12 10.05 15.88 1.41
N ALA A 13 10.54 16.08 0.19
CA ALA A 13 9.77 15.94 -1.02
C ALA A 13 8.90 14.68 -0.91
N ASP A 14 7.59 14.90 -0.96
CA ASP A 14 6.55 13.89 -1.06
C ASP A 14 6.84 13.09 -2.33
N ALA A 15 7.76 12.11 -2.23
CA ALA A 15 7.98 11.15 -3.28
C ALA A 15 6.64 10.46 -3.43
N ALA A 16 5.91 10.77 -4.50
CA ALA A 16 4.52 10.40 -4.68
C ALA A 16 4.33 8.91 -4.35
N THR A 17 3.85 8.63 -3.14
CA THR A 17 3.68 7.27 -2.65
C THR A 17 2.28 6.85 -3.01
N THR A 18 2.18 5.82 -3.82
CA THR A 18 0.89 5.30 -4.27
C THR A 18 0.54 4.09 -3.43
N PRO A 19 -0.62 4.07 -2.75
CA PRO A 19 -1.04 2.89 -2.01
C PRO A 19 -1.33 1.76 -3.00
N ALA A 20 -1.00 0.54 -2.63
CA ALA A 20 -1.33 -0.65 -3.41
C ALA A 20 -1.78 -1.79 -2.50
N THR A 21 -2.44 -2.77 -3.09
CA THR A 21 -2.93 -3.95 -2.39
C THR A 21 -2.62 -5.18 -3.21
N VAL A 22 -2.17 -6.25 -2.55
CA VAL A 22 -2.05 -7.55 -3.20
C VAL A 22 -3.44 -8.17 -3.33
N ASP A 23 -3.87 -8.38 -4.56
CA ASP A 23 -5.15 -9.02 -4.88
C ASP A 23 -5.02 -10.53 -4.92
N ALA A 24 -3.96 -11.05 -5.54
CA ALA A 24 -3.68 -12.48 -5.65
C ALA A 24 -2.18 -12.73 -5.85
N ILE A 25 -1.71 -13.92 -5.51
CA ILE A 25 -0.36 -14.42 -5.81
C ILE A 25 -0.48 -15.80 -6.45
N GLU A 26 -0.14 -15.92 -7.74
CA GLU A 26 -0.28 -17.14 -8.53
C GLU A 26 1.00 -17.38 -9.34
N ASP A 27 1.51 -18.62 -9.36
CA ASP A 27 2.69 -19.03 -10.15
C ASP A 27 3.94 -18.13 -9.98
N GLY A 28 4.14 -17.55 -8.79
CA GLY A 28 5.27 -16.64 -8.51
C GLY A 28 5.07 -15.19 -8.97
N VAL A 29 3.86 -14.86 -9.43
CA VAL A 29 3.45 -13.52 -9.85
C VAL A 29 2.37 -13.00 -8.90
N ALA A 30 2.56 -11.79 -8.39
CA ALA A 30 1.58 -11.08 -7.58
C ALA A 30 0.83 -10.06 -8.43
N ARG A 31 -0.50 -10.06 -8.28
CA ARG A 31 -1.41 -9.07 -8.85
C ARG A 31 -1.63 -7.95 -7.84
N LEU A 32 -1.28 -6.74 -8.22
CA LEU A 32 -1.36 -5.55 -7.39
C LEU A 32 -2.47 -4.63 -7.90
N LEU A 33 -3.38 -4.26 -7.00
CA LEU A 33 -4.34 -3.18 -7.20
C LEU A 33 -3.70 -1.87 -6.73
N VAL A 34 -3.42 -0.96 -7.66
CA VAL A 34 -2.68 0.27 -7.39
C VAL A 34 -3.64 1.46 -7.31
N GLY A 35 -3.58 2.18 -6.19
CA GLY A 35 -4.41 3.34 -5.92
C GLY A 35 -5.83 2.96 -5.51
N LEU A 36 -6.77 3.83 -5.87
CA LEU A 36 -8.21 3.67 -5.62
C LEU A 36 -8.97 3.17 -6.85
N ASP A 37 -8.29 3.05 -8.00
CA ASP A 37 -8.89 2.62 -9.24
C ASP A 37 -8.81 1.09 -9.36
N PRO A 38 -9.94 0.37 -9.42
CA PRO A 38 -9.94 -1.08 -9.49
C PRO A 38 -9.48 -1.62 -10.86
N ALA A 39 -9.38 -0.79 -11.90
CA ALA A 39 -8.85 -1.19 -13.20
C ALA A 39 -7.32 -1.03 -13.29
N ALA A 40 -6.70 -0.31 -12.35
CA ALA A 40 -5.25 -0.16 -12.23
C ALA A 40 -4.59 -1.41 -11.60
N VAL A 41 -4.65 -2.53 -12.32
CA VAL A 41 -4.03 -3.79 -11.94
C VAL A 41 -2.64 -3.90 -12.58
N TYR A 42 -1.64 -4.28 -11.78
CA TYR A 42 -0.28 -4.52 -12.24
C TYR A 42 0.21 -5.89 -11.77
N GLU A 43 0.93 -6.58 -12.64
CA GLU A 43 1.55 -7.87 -12.33
C GLU A 43 3.03 -7.66 -12.03
N VAL A 44 3.48 -8.19 -10.89
CA VAL A 44 4.85 -8.06 -10.41
C VAL A 44 5.34 -9.42 -9.90
N GLU A 45 6.56 -9.80 -10.23
CA GLU A 45 7.19 -11.01 -9.68
C GLU A 45 7.27 -10.92 -8.15
N VAL A 46 6.94 -12.01 -7.46
CA VAL A 46 6.96 -12.07 -5.99
C VAL A 46 8.35 -11.77 -5.43
N ASP A 47 9.41 -12.12 -6.16
CA ASP A 47 10.80 -11.81 -5.79
C ASP A 47 11.09 -10.31 -5.69
N ARG A 48 10.27 -9.45 -6.32
CA ARG A 48 10.39 -7.99 -6.22
C ARG A 48 9.61 -7.41 -5.04
N LEU A 49 8.76 -8.21 -4.40
CA LEU A 49 7.98 -7.79 -3.24
C LEU A 49 8.78 -8.00 -1.95
N PRO A 50 8.54 -7.17 -0.92
CA PRO A 50 9.15 -7.38 0.38
C PRO A 50 8.70 -8.72 0.99
N GLU A 51 9.55 -9.29 1.84
CA GLU A 51 9.23 -10.54 2.54
C GLU A 51 7.99 -10.40 3.43
N GLY A 52 7.22 -11.48 3.57
CA GLY A 52 5.99 -11.49 4.37
C GLY A 52 4.77 -10.84 3.70
N VAL A 53 4.86 -10.56 2.40
CA VAL A 53 3.71 -10.16 1.60
C VAL A 53 2.81 -11.35 1.33
N GLU A 54 1.51 -11.16 1.57
CA GLU A 54 0.46 -12.16 1.37
C GLU A 54 -0.71 -11.50 0.64
N GLU A 55 -1.66 -12.31 0.20
CA GLU A 55 -2.92 -11.81 -0.34
C GLU A 55 -3.64 -10.87 0.65
N GLY A 56 -4.14 -9.75 0.14
CA GLY A 56 -4.78 -8.71 0.94
C GLY A 56 -3.82 -7.78 1.69
N SER A 57 -2.50 -8.01 1.64
CA SER A 57 -1.51 -7.12 2.23
C SER A 57 -1.52 -5.75 1.55
N ALA A 58 -1.38 -4.70 2.36
CA ALA A 58 -1.24 -3.33 1.90
C ALA A 58 0.23 -3.01 1.64
N LEU A 59 0.50 -2.43 0.48
CA LEU A 59 1.81 -2.02 0.03
C LEU A 59 1.82 -0.51 -0.21
N ARG A 60 2.99 0.11 -0.06
CA ARG A 60 3.26 1.44 -0.59
C ARG A 60 4.21 1.31 -1.75
N ILE A 61 3.85 1.95 -2.85
CA ILE A 61 4.66 2.02 -4.06
C ILE A 61 5.34 3.38 -4.07
N GLU A 62 6.65 3.37 -4.08
CA GLU A 62 7.48 4.56 -4.17
C GLU A 62 8.13 4.60 -5.56
N GLY A 63 7.87 5.68 -6.31
CA GLY A 63 8.45 5.89 -7.63
C GLY A 63 7.43 5.94 -8.76
N ALA A 64 7.93 5.97 -10.00
CA ALA A 64 7.09 6.15 -11.17
C ALA A 64 6.29 4.88 -11.47
N LEU A 65 4.98 5.05 -11.68
CA LEU A 65 4.07 3.98 -12.12
C LEU A 65 4.22 3.65 -13.63
N THR A 66 5.29 4.13 -14.26
CA THR A 66 5.55 3.95 -15.69
C THR A 66 6.19 2.59 -15.98
N ASP A 67 5.93 2.03 -17.16
CA ASP A 67 6.47 0.72 -17.59
C ASP A 67 6.20 -0.44 -16.60
N GLY A 68 4.99 -0.52 -16.05
CA GLY A 68 4.57 -1.68 -15.25
C GLY A 68 5.33 -1.82 -13.93
N LEU A 69 5.59 -0.71 -13.23
CA LEU A 69 6.25 -0.70 -11.91
C LEU A 69 7.67 -1.28 -11.89
N ARG A 70 8.35 -1.41 -13.04
CA ARG A 70 9.71 -1.98 -13.13
C ARG A 70 10.76 -1.24 -12.29
N LYS A 71 10.58 0.07 -12.09
CA LYS A 71 11.47 0.92 -11.29
C LYS A 71 10.86 1.32 -9.95
N ALA A 72 9.67 0.82 -9.63
CA ALA A 72 9.01 1.14 -8.39
C ALA A 72 9.60 0.30 -7.24
N HIS A 73 9.67 0.93 -6.06
CA HIS A 73 10.02 0.28 -4.81
C HIS A 73 8.75 -0.06 -4.05
N PHE A 74 8.70 -1.28 -3.48
CA PHE A 74 7.55 -1.78 -2.75
C PHE A 74 7.90 -1.90 -1.27
N THR A 75 7.10 -1.27 -0.42
CA THR A 75 7.25 -1.34 1.03
C THR A 75 5.97 -1.92 1.63
N LEU A 76 6.10 -2.98 2.44
CA LEU A 76 4.97 -3.56 3.16
C LEU A 76 4.50 -2.60 4.25
N ASP A 77 3.20 -2.35 4.29
CA ASP A 77 2.57 -1.53 5.33
C ASP A 77 1.71 -2.42 6.24
N PRO A 78 2.31 -3.00 7.30
CA PRO A 78 1.58 -3.87 8.21
C PRO A 78 0.47 -3.12 8.95
N ALA A 79 0.68 -1.84 9.29
CA ALA A 79 -0.32 -1.02 9.97
C ALA A 79 -1.55 -0.77 9.07
N ALA A 80 -1.34 -0.45 7.78
CA ALA A 80 -2.44 -0.30 6.83
C ALA A 80 -3.18 -1.63 6.57
N THR A 81 -2.44 -2.75 6.58
CA THR A 81 -3.00 -4.09 6.46
C THR A 81 -3.93 -4.41 7.64
N GLU A 82 -3.47 -4.18 8.87
CA GLU A 82 -4.26 -4.41 10.09
C GLU A 82 -5.49 -3.49 10.15
N ALA A 83 -5.31 -2.19 9.89
CA ALA A 83 -6.41 -1.22 9.85
C ALA A 83 -7.46 -1.57 8.78
N ARG A 84 -7.06 -2.15 7.65
CA ARG A 84 -8.02 -2.66 6.65
C ARG A 84 -8.76 -3.88 7.19
N ARG A 85 -8.06 -4.85 7.77
CA ARG A 85 -8.68 -6.06 8.36
C ARG A 85 -9.70 -5.68 9.44
N GLU A 86 -9.37 -4.73 10.30
CA GLU A 86 -10.28 -4.21 11.32
C GLU A 86 -11.51 -3.56 10.71
N ARG A 87 -11.35 -2.66 9.73
CA ARG A 87 -12.48 -2.03 9.01
C ARG A 87 -13.42 -3.04 8.37
N VAL A 88 -12.86 -4.07 7.72
CA VAL A 88 -13.66 -5.15 7.13
C VAL A 88 -14.45 -5.89 8.22
N ARG A 89 -13.79 -6.23 9.33
CA ARG A 89 -14.43 -6.90 10.47
C ARG A 89 -15.57 -6.07 11.07
N THR A 90 -15.34 -4.79 11.34
CA THR A 90 -16.37 -3.87 11.86
C THR A 90 -17.55 -3.77 10.89
N LYS A 91 -17.29 -3.71 9.58
CA LYS A 91 -18.36 -3.60 8.57
C LYS A 91 -19.18 -4.89 8.47
N LEU A 92 -18.54 -6.06 8.55
CA LEU A 92 -19.23 -7.35 8.59
C LEU A 92 -20.07 -7.50 9.86
N ASP A 93 -19.57 -7.04 11.00
CA ASP A 93 -20.30 -7.06 12.28
C ASP A 93 -21.56 -6.20 12.22
N GLN A 94 -21.46 -4.98 11.67
CA GLN A 94 -22.61 -4.09 11.44
C GLN A 94 -23.66 -4.70 10.50
N LEU A 95 -23.24 -5.42 9.45
CA LEU A 95 -24.18 -6.10 8.55
C LEU A 95 -24.90 -7.25 9.25
N ARG A 96 -24.19 -8.00 10.10
CA ARG A 96 -24.78 -9.09 10.89
C ARG A 96 -25.79 -8.57 11.91
N GLY A 97 -25.45 -7.50 12.64
CA GLY A 97 -26.34 -6.88 13.62
C GLY A 97 -27.57 -6.17 13.02
N ARG A 98 -27.60 -5.94 11.70
CA ARG A 98 -28.75 -5.36 10.98
C ARG A 98 -29.64 -6.41 10.31
N SER A 99 -29.22 -7.68 10.34
CA SER A 99 -29.94 -8.81 9.75
C SER A 99 -30.87 -9.50 10.76
N ASP A 100 -31.03 -8.94 11.95
CA ASP A 100 -31.96 -9.36 13.02
C ASP A 100 -33.10 -8.32 13.17
#